data_AF-A0A392MHA6-F1
#
_entry.id   AF-A0A392MHA6-F1
#
_cell.length_a   1.000
_cell.length_b   1.000
_cell.length_c   1.000
_cell.angle_alpha   90.00
_cell.angle_beta   90.00
_cell.angle_gamma   90.00
#
_symmetry.space_group_name_H-M   'P 1'
#
loop_
_entity.id
_entity.type
_entity.pdbx_description
1 polymer ?
#
loop_
_entity_poly.entity_id
_entity_poly.type
_entity_poly.pdbx_seq_one_letter_code
_entity_poly.pdbx_strand_id
1 'polypeptide(L)'
;DNVAETNVTKKSRSMEFDTQHCTDTVEAIDSQSEAVKSCCSKSQVVSFIWAVSRSLLPSELLGTPSNWRIMRRNIYKFIQLRRFEKFPLKLCVHELKTSRFPFLSDKYFFSSQNASILKCSEKHDKVLHNEVKNWNNDVHSVKRKLLEKWIFWYYSFLVVPLVQANFYVTESAQGKQDIYYYKKPVWEKLTKSTIACLKDSNYRHLDDVALHDIVKRRPFGFSKLRLQPKENGVRMVANLKGSSRLPLVESTAGAPYCKSERQENHQKIQFNRCQSIVKKKIRYQSVNDVLRDAHTILKGIQFKEPKRLGSSVFDYNDVYKNLCPFLVNQKKGLTPMTSCLP
;
A
#
# COMPACT_ATOMS: atom_id res chain seq x y z
N ASP A 1 -5.50 22.74 83.87
CA ASP A 1 -5.90 22.48 82.47
C ASP A 1 -5.07 23.29 81.49
N ASN A 2 -4.62 22.59 80.43
CA ASN A 2 -3.97 23.05 79.18
C ASN A 2 -2.53 23.56 79.31
N VAL A 3 -1.48 22.81 78.92
CA VAL A 3 -1.10 22.30 77.59
C VAL A 3 -0.95 23.41 76.55
N ALA A 4 0.29 23.70 76.14
CA ALA A 4 0.61 24.42 74.92
C ALA A 4 1.75 23.69 74.20
N GLU A 5 1.38 23.03 73.11
CA GLU A 5 2.18 22.15 72.26
C GLU A 5 3.07 22.92 71.27
N THR A 6 4.16 22.23 70.93
CA THR A 6 5.14 22.51 69.88
C THR A 6 4.53 22.55 68.47
N ASN A 7 4.81 23.60 67.69
CA ASN A 7 4.53 23.65 66.25
C ASN A 7 5.81 23.48 65.42
N VAL A 8 5.90 22.36 64.72
CA VAL A 8 6.91 22.06 63.68
C VAL A 8 6.31 22.41 62.32
N THR A 9 6.87 23.40 61.63
CA THR A 9 6.47 23.79 60.27
C THR A 9 7.27 23.00 59.22
N LYS A 10 6.55 22.28 58.36
CA LYS A 10 7.06 21.49 57.23
C LYS A 10 7.53 22.41 56.09
N LYS A 11 8.77 22.21 55.63
CA LYS A 11 9.37 22.82 54.44
C LYS A 11 9.08 21.93 53.22
N SER A 12 8.23 22.39 52.29
CA SER A 12 8.03 21.76 50.99
C SER A 12 9.14 22.16 50.02
N ARG A 13 9.79 21.15 49.43
CA ARG A 13 10.83 21.27 48.39
C ARG A 13 10.13 21.00 47.05
N SER A 14 9.94 22.04 46.24
CA SER A 14 9.43 21.92 44.88
C SER A 14 10.48 21.23 43.99
N MET A 15 10.07 20.12 43.37
CA MET A 15 10.80 19.39 42.34
C MET A 15 10.61 20.11 40.99
N GLU A 16 11.69 20.65 40.44
CA GLU A 16 11.83 20.94 39.01
C GLU A 16 12.15 19.63 38.28
N PHE A 17 11.13 18.95 37.77
CA PHE A 17 11.25 17.97 36.69
C PHE A 17 9.99 18.10 35.83
N ASP A 18 10.12 17.86 34.52
CA ASP A 18 9.05 17.86 33.50
C ASP A 18 8.71 19.18 32.79
N THR A 19 9.71 19.92 32.31
CA THR A 19 9.49 20.93 31.26
C THR A 19 10.14 20.56 29.92
N GLN A 20 11.27 19.85 29.92
CA GLN A 20 12.01 19.49 28.70
C GLN A 20 11.37 18.35 27.88
N HIS A 21 10.73 17.38 28.53
CA HIS A 21 10.14 16.21 27.83
C HIS A 21 8.86 16.58 27.06
N CYS A 22 8.15 17.64 27.48
CA CYS A 22 6.93 18.12 26.82
C CYS A 22 7.21 18.94 25.57
N THR A 23 8.29 19.72 25.51
CA THR A 23 8.63 20.51 24.32
C THR A 23 9.07 19.62 23.15
N ASP A 24 9.87 18.58 23.41
CA ASP A 24 10.36 17.68 22.36
C ASP A 24 9.25 16.81 21.76
N THR A 25 8.23 16.46 22.56
CA THR A 25 7.05 15.73 22.07
C THR A 25 6.10 16.63 21.29
N VAL A 26 5.90 17.89 21.70
CA VAL A 26 5.05 18.84 20.96
C VAL A 26 5.69 19.21 19.63
N GLU A 27 7.00 19.48 19.57
CA GLU A 27 7.71 19.75 18.32
C GLU A 27 7.72 18.53 17.39
N ALA A 28 7.86 17.31 17.93
CA ALA A 28 7.76 16.08 17.14
C ALA A 28 6.35 15.83 16.59
N ILE A 29 5.31 16.21 17.33
CA ILE A 29 3.90 16.11 16.88
C ILE A 29 3.60 17.16 15.82
N ASP A 30 4.07 18.40 15.99
CA ASP A 30 3.89 19.49 15.01
C ASP A 30 4.63 19.21 13.70
N SER A 31 5.87 18.75 13.79
CA SER A 31 6.64 18.35 12.61
C SER A 31 6.09 17.09 11.93
N GLN A 32 5.43 16.18 12.66
CA GLN A 32 4.66 15.08 12.06
C GLN A 32 3.36 15.57 11.40
N SER A 33 2.64 16.52 12.01
CA SER A 33 1.43 17.12 11.41
C SER A 33 1.75 17.84 10.10
N GLU A 34 2.84 18.61 10.07
CA GLU A 34 3.30 19.32 8.88
C GLU A 34 3.81 18.38 7.79
N ALA A 35 4.53 17.32 8.17
CA ALA A 35 4.96 16.29 7.23
C ALA A 35 3.77 15.48 6.65
N VAL A 36 2.70 15.24 7.41
CA VAL A 36 1.47 14.63 6.87
C VAL A 36 0.76 15.59 5.91
N LYS A 37 0.81 16.90 6.17
CA LYS A 37 0.28 17.92 5.24
C LYS A 37 1.10 18.05 3.95
N SER A 38 2.36 17.62 3.94
CA SER A 38 3.28 17.70 2.77
C SER A 38 2.98 16.74 1.61
N CYS A 39 1.75 16.23 1.51
CA CYS A 39 1.30 15.41 0.39
C CYS A 39 1.43 16.17 -0.94
N CYS A 40 1.90 15.49 -1.97
CA CYS A 40 1.92 16.05 -3.33
C CYS A 40 0.50 16.19 -3.87
N SER A 41 0.22 17.29 -4.57
CA SER A 41 -1.04 17.41 -5.29
C SER A 41 -1.08 16.46 -6.47
N LYS A 42 -2.26 15.95 -6.80
CA LYS A 42 -2.44 15.04 -7.96
C LYS A 42 -1.95 15.67 -9.26
N SER A 43 -2.12 16.98 -9.41
CA SER A 43 -1.63 17.77 -10.56
C SER A 43 -0.10 17.81 -10.65
N GLN A 44 0.61 17.91 -9.51
CA GLN A 44 2.07 17.84 -9.47
C GLN A 44 2.57 16.45 -9.90
N VAL A 45 1.95 15.38 -9.40
CA VAL A 45 2.29 14.00 -9.78
C VAL A 45 2.11 13.79 -11.28
N VAL A 46 1.00 14.24 -11.85
CA VAL A 46 0.73 14.15 -13.30
C VAL A 46 1.74 14.95 -14.10
N SER A 47 2.11 16.15 -13.65
CA SER A 47 3.09 16.99 -14.33
C SER A 47 4.49 16.36 -14.30
N PHE A 48 4.87 15.76 -13.17
CA PHE A 48 6.11 15.00 -13.04
C PHE A 48 6.14 13.81 -14.00
N ILE A 49 5.12 12.94 -13.97
CA ILE A 49 5.04 11.78 -14.88
C ILE A 49 5.11 12.24 -16.33
N TRP A 50 4.35 13.27 -16.70
CA TRP A 50 4.33 13.77 -18.07
C TRP A 50 5.68 14.35 -18.51
N ALA A 51 6.37 15.09 -17.63
CA ALA A 51 7.71 15.60 -17.91
C ALA A 51 8.71 14.47 -18.14
N VAL A 52 8.70 13.45 -17.28
CA VAL A 52 9.57 12.28 -17.41
C VAL A 52 9.26 11.51 -18.69
N SER A 53 7.99 11.26 -19.00
CA SER A 53 7.59 10.59 -20.25
C SER A 53 8.11 11.32 -21.50
N ARG A 54 8.08 12.66 -21.51
CA ARG A 54 8.62 13.47 -22.62
C ARG A 54 10.15 13.42 -22.73
N SER A 55 10.84 13.18 -21.62
CA SER A 55 12.30 13.04 -21.62
C SER A 55 12.77 11.65 -22.05
N LEU A 56 11.97 10.61 -21.80
CA LEU A 56 12.33 9.22 -22.08
C LEU A 56 11.87 8.73 -23.45
N LEU A 57 10.70 9.21 -23.92
CA LEU A 57 10.08 8.71 -25.14
C LEU A 57 10.33 9.65 -26.32
N PRO A 58 10.70 9.11 -27.50
CA PRO A 58 10.69 9.86 -28.74
C PRO A 58 9.33 10.51 -29.02
N SER A 59 9.36 11.71 -29.62
CA SER A 59 8.15 12.47 -29.97
C SER A 59 7.20 11.69 -30.89
N GLU A 60 7.74 10.83 -31.75
CA GLU A 60 7.00 9.96 -32.66
C GLU A 60 6.06 8.99 -31.92
N LEU A 61 6.48 8.44 -30.77
CA LEU A 61 5.68 7.51 -29.96
C LEU A 61 4.60 8.22 -29.14
N LEU A 62 4.83 9.48 -28.79
CA LEU A 62 3.87 10.33 -28.08
C LEU A 62 2.82 10.94 -29.02
N GLY A 63 3.11 11.00 -30.32
CA GLY A 63 2.24 11.57 -31.34
C GLY A 63 2.33 13.09 -31.42
N THR A 64 1.30 13.73 -31.98
CA THR A 64 1.25 15.19 -32.12
C THR A 64 0.84 15.90 -30.83
N PRO A 65 1.11 17.22 -30.68
CA PRO A 65 0.73 17.99 -29.47
C PRO A 65 -0.76 17.91 -29.08
N SER A 66 -1.66 17.64 -30.02
CA SER A 66 -3.07 17.35 -29.72
C SER A 66 -3.25 16.07 -28.89
N ASN A 67 -2.57 14.98 -29.26
CA ASN A 67 -2.62 13.72 -28.52
C ASN A 67 -1.89 13.82 -27.19
N TRP A 68 -0.86 14.67 -27.08
CA TRP A 68 -0.17 14.93 -25.82
C TRP A 68 -1.12 15.46 -24.74
N ARG A 69 -2.01 16.41 -25.09
CA ARG A 69 -3.01 16.93 -24.16
C ARG A 69 -3.96 15.82 -23.68
N ILE A 70 -4.38 14.95 -24.59
CA ILE A 70 -5.27 13.82 -24.29
C ILE A 70 -4.56 12.79 -23.41
N MET A 71 -3.32 12.43 -23.73
CA MET A 71 -2.50 11.53 -22.91
C MET A 71 -2.31 12.08 -21.50
N ARG A 72 -1.94 13.37 -21.35
CA ARG A 72 -1.82 14.01 -20.04
C ARG A 72 -3.15 14.00 -19.27
N ARG A 73 -4.27 14.24 -19.94
CA ARG A 73 -5.62 14.15 -19.35
C ARG A 73 -5.95 12.72 -18.91
N ASN A 74 -5.58 11.71 -19.68
CA ASN A 74 -5.80 10.31 -19.33
C ASN A 74 -4.91 9.87 -18.15
N ILE A 75 -3.68 10.40 -18.04
CA ILE A 75 -2.84 10.21 -16.84
C ILE A 75 -3.48 10.89 -15.62
N TYR A 76 -4.03 12.10 -15.80
CA TYR A 76 -4.75 12.77 -14.72
C TYR A 76 -5.93 11.94 -14.20
N LYS A 77 -6.77 11.41 -15.09
CA LYS A 77 -7.86 10.49 -14.73
C LYS A 77 -7.34 9.27 -13.97
N PHE A 78 -6.23 8.67 -14.42
CA PHE A 78 -5.61 7.53 -13.76
C PHE A 78 -5.13 7.84 -12.34
N ILE A 79 -4.44 8.96 -12.13
CA ILE A 79 -3.93 9.38 -10.81
C ILE A 79 -5.05 9.78 -9.85
N GLN A 80 -6.21 10.18 -10.38
CA GLN A 80 -7.38 10.53 -9.58
C GLN A 80 -8.15 9.34 -9.01
N LEU A 81 -7.96 8.13 -9.55
CA LEU A 81 -8.69 6.94 -9.15
C LEU A 81 -8.60 6.68 -7.64
N ARG A 82 -9.68 6.11 -7.12
CA ARG A 82 -9.76 5.66 -5.74
C ARG A 82 -9.21 4.25 -5.59
N ARG A 83 -8.97 3.88 -4.34
CA ARG A 83 -8.57 2.52 -3.99
C ARG A 83 -9.64 1.53 -4.47
N PHE A 84 -9.18 0.45 -5.11
CA PHE A 84 -9.99 -0.61 -5.73
C PHE A 84 -10.69 -0.25 -7.03
N GLU A 85 -10.61 1.00 -7.48
CA GLU A 85 -11.05 1.35 -8.84
C GLU A 85 -10.08 0.78 -9.88
N LYS A 86 -10.63 0.37 -11.02
CA LYS A 86 -9.87 -0.16 -12.15
C LYS A 86 -9.88 0.85 -13.28
N PHE A 87 -8.75 1.02 -13.96
CA PHE A 87 -8.65 1.84 -15.16
C PHE A 87 -8.64 0.97 -16.42
N PRO A 88 -9.79 0.74 -17.08
CA PRO A 88 -9.84 -0.09 -18.28
C PRO A 88 -9.07 0.57 -19.43
N LEU A 89 -8.39 -0.26 -20.24
CA LEU A 89 -7.59 0.19 -21.39
C LEU A 89 -8.37 1.06 -22.37
N LYS A 90 -9.66 0.78 -22.56
CA LYS A 90 -10.56 1.58 -23.41
C LYS A 90 -10.60 3.06 -22.99
N LEU A 91 -10.50 3.36 -21.70
CA LEU A 91 -10.45 4.74 -21.19
C LEU A 91 -9.06 5.36 -21.39
N CYS A 92 -7.98 4.58 -21.37
CA CYS A 92 -6.63 5.06 -21.68
C CYS A 92 -6.50 5.51 -23.15
N VAL A 93 -7.19 4.79 -24.04
CA VAL A 93 -7.18 5.02 -25.50
C VAL A 93 -8.26 6.00 -25.94
N HIS A 94 -9.21 6.33 -25.07
CA HIS A 94 -10.32 7.24 -25.37
C HIS A 94 -9.81 8.58 -25.93
N GLU A 95 -10.46 9.07 -26.99
CA GLU A 95 -10.12 10.28 -27.76
C GLU A 95 -8.76 10.28 -28.47
N LEU A 96 -7.91 9.26 -28.32
CA LEU A 96 -6.65 9.19 -29.07
C LEU A 96 -6.91 8.85 -30.53
N LYS A 97 -6.46 9.73 -31.43
CA LYS A 97 -6.55 9.52 -32.87
C LYS A 97 -5.30 8.76 -33.35
N THR A 98 -5.50 7.64 -34.04
CA THR A 98 -4.40 6.83 -34.63
C THR A 98 -3.62 7.62 -35.69
N SER A 99 -4.30 8.45 -36.49
CA SER A 99 -3.68 9.33 -37.49
C SER A 99 -2.72 10.38 -36.93
N ARG A 100 -2.77 10.60 -35.61
CA ARG A 100 -1.93 11.58 -34.89
C ARG A 100 -0.69 10.96 -34.25
N PHE A 101 -0.45 9.66 -34.49
CA PHE A 101 0.79 8.99 -34.14
C PHE A 101 1.61 8.71 -35.41
N PRO A 102 2.77 9.37 -35.59
CA PRO A 102 3.63 9.17 -36.77
C PRO A 102 4.00 7.71 -37.03
N PHE A 103 4.27 6.91 -35.98
CA PHE A 103 4.59 5.49 -36.13
C PHE A 103 3.40 4.63 -36.61
N LEU A 104 2.18 5.14 -36.54
CA LEU A 104 0.97 4.51 -37.08
C LEU A 104 0.61 5.08 -38.46
N SER A 105 1.50 5.85 -39.09
CA SER A 105 1.28 6.40 -40.42
C SER A 105 1.10 5.29 -41.44
N ASP A 106 0.20 5.54 -42.39
CA ASP A 106 -0.08 4.72 -43.58
C ASP A 106 1.19 4.32 -44.35
N LYS A 107 2.24 5.15 -44.34
CA LYS A 107 3.50 4.91 -45.04
C LYS A 107 4.15 3.55 -44.74
N TYR A 108 4.02 3.05 -43.51
CA TYR A 108 4.61 1.78 -43.08
C TYR A 108 3.74 0.56 -43.37
N PHE A 109 2.47 0.77 -43.71
CA PHE A 109 1.50 -0.30 -44.00
C PHE A 109 1.26 -0.48 -45.50
N PHE A 110 1.44 0.58 -46.30
CA PHE A 110 1.28 0.55 -47.76
C PHE A 110 2.57 0.22 -48.54
N SER A 111 3.73 0.15 -47.88
CA SER A 111 5.01 -0.17 -48.53
C SER A 111 5.08 -1.57 -49.13
N SER A 112 4.15 -2.48 -48.77
CA SER A 112 4.05 -3.82 -49.38
C SER A 112 3.19 -3.88 -50.66
N GLN A 113 2.51 -2.79 -51.05
CA GLN A 113 1.59 -2.78 -52.20
C GLN A 113 2.24 -2.39 -53.52
N ASN A 114 3.37 -1.66 -53.49
CA ASN A 114 4.06 -1.29 -54.74
C ASN A 114 4.63 -2.51 -55.49
N ALA A 115 4.68 -3.69 -54.87
CA ALA A 115 5.11 -4.94 -55.51
C ALA A 115 3.96 -5.73 -56.18
N SER A 116 2.70 -5.53 -55.77
CA SER A 116 1.56 -6.35 -56.22
C SER A 116 0.55 -5.63 -57.12
N ILE A 117 0.48 -4.29 -57.06
CA ILE A 117 -0.50 -3.51 -57.86
C ILE A 117 -0.11 -3.43 -59.35
N LEU A 118 1.16 -3.67 -59.71
CA LEU A 118 1.61 -3.56 -61.10
C LEU A 118 1.21 -4.74 -62.01
N LYS A 119 0.46 -5.75 -61.51
CA LYS A 119 0.16 -6.98 -62.25
C LYS A 119 -1.29 -7.18 -62.71
N CYS A 120 -2.23 -6.31 -62.35
CA CYS A 120 -3.64 -6.49 -62.75
C CYS A 120 -4.09 -5.32 -63.62
N SER A 121 -3.98 -5.48 -64.94
CA SER A 121 -4.65 -4.60 -65.90
C SER A 121 -6.10 -5.04 -66.11
N GLU A 122 -6.95 -4.02 -66.09
CA GLU A 122 -8.22 -3.87 -66.78
C GLU A 122 -9.40 -4.82 -66.49
N LYS A 123 -10.46 -4.16 -65.99
CA LYS A 123 -11.88 -4.57 -65.85
C LYS A 123 -12.22 -5.33 -64.58
N HIS A 124 -12.39 -4.62 -63.45
CA HIS A 124 -13.40 -4.89 -62.40
C HIS A 124 -13.46 -3.75 -61.35
N ASP A 125 -14.04 -2.59 -61.69
CA ASP A 125 -14.06 -1.41 -60.79
C ASP A 125 -14.83 -1.62 -59.48
N LYS A 126 -15.94 -2.37 -59.49
CA LYS A 126 -16.77 -2.56 -58.28
C LYS A 126 -16.16 -3.53 -57.26
N VAL A 127 -15.44 -4.55 -57.72
CA VAL A 127 -14.78 -5.55 -56.86
C VAL A 127 -13.55 -4.93 -56.21
N LEU A 128 -12.75 -4.20 -56.99
CA LEU A 128 -11.57 -3.47 -56.51
C LEU A 128 -11.92 -2.46 -55.41
N HIS A 129 -13.02 -1.71 -55.56
CA HIS A 129 -13.46 -0.76 -54.53
C HIS A 129 -13.87 -1.43 -53.21
N ASN A 130 -14.50 -2.60 -53.25
CA ASN A 130 -14.89 -3.33 -52.05
C ASN A 130 -13.68 -3.97 -51.37
N GLU A 131 -12.73 -4.49 -52.14
CA GLU A 131 -11.47 -5.03 -51.63
C GLU A 131 -10.65 -3.92 -50.95
N VAL A 132 -10.40 -2.79 -51.63
CA VAL A 132 -9.67 -1.65 -51.05
C VAL A 132 -10.34 -1.14 -49.77
N LYS A 133 -11.67 -1.07 -49.72
CA LYS A 133 -12.40 -0.71 -48.48
C LYS A 133 -12.20 -1.72 -47.37
N ASN A 134 -12.27 -3.01 -47.66
CA ASN A 134 -12.08 -4.07 -46.66
C ASN A 134 -10.65 -4.05 -46.10
N TRP A 135 -9.66 -3.88 -46.96
CA TRP A 135 -8.25 -3.74 -46.56
C TRP A 135 -8.00 -2.49 -45.71
N ASN A 136 -8.61 -1.35 -46.06
CA ASN A 136 -8.51 -0.14 -45.24
C ASN A 136 -9.10 -0.35 -43.84
N ASN A 137 -10.21 -1.09 -43.73
CA ASN A 137 -10.78 -1.47 -42.44
C ASN A 137 -9.83 -2.38 -41.65
N ASP A 138 -9.20 -3.35 -42.32
CA ASP A 138 -8.23 -4.26 -41.70
C ASP A 138 -6.99 -3.50 -41.19
N VAL A 139 -6.42 -2.61 -42.01
CA VAL A 139 -5.29 -1.75 -41.62
C VAL A 139 -5.66 -0.84 -40.45
N HIS A 140 -6.85 -0.22 -40.48
CA HIS A 140 -7.33 0.57 -39.36
C HIS A 140 -7.50 -0.27 -38.08
N SER A 141 -7.96 -1.51 -38.19
CA SER A 141 -8.09 -2.43 -37.06
C SER A 141 -6.73 -2.80 -36.46
N VAL A 142 -5.72 -3.05 -37.30
CA VAL A 142 -4.35 -3.38 -36.89
C VAL A 142 -3.71 -2.16 -36.19
N LYS A 143 -3.84 -0.97 -36.77
CA LYS A 143 -3.35 0.29 -36.16
C LYS A 143 -3.96 0.54 -34.80
N ARG A 144 -5.26 0.30 -34.65
CA ARG A 144 -5.96 0.43 -33.38
C ARG A 144 -5.45 -0.58 -32.35
N LYS A 145 -5.30 -1.86 -32.71
CA LYS A 145 -4.74 -2.89 -31.83
C LYS A 145 -3.30 -2.56 -31.41
N LEU A 146 -2.50 -2.03 -32.33
CA LEU A 146 -1.13 -1.61 -32.03
C LEU A 146 -1.11 -0.42 -31.06
N LEU A 147 -2.00 0.57 -31.25
CA LEU A 147 -2.18 1.68 -30.30
C LEU A 147 -2.62 1.18 -28.92
N GLU A 148 -3.56 0.25 -28.86
CA GLU A 148 -4.02 -0.35 -27.60
C GLU A 148 -2.87 -1.06 -26.87
N LYS A 149 -2.06 -1.86 -27.58
CA LYS A 149 -0.86 -2.50 -27.01
C LYS A 149 0.18 -1.48 -26.55
N TRP A 150 0.42 -0.43 -27.34
CA TRP A 150 1.35 0.65 -27.00
C TRP A 150 0.91 1.38 -25.73
N ILE A 151 -0.36 1.77 -25.64
CA ILE A 151 -0.90 2.46 -24.47
C ILE A 151 -0.92 1.55 -23.25
N PHE A 152 -1.26 0.27 -23.41
CA PHE A 152 -1.13 -0.70 -22.33
C PHE A 152 0.31 -0.76 -21.81
N TRP A 153 1.29 -0.88 -22.72
CA TRP A 153 2.70 -0.88 -22.35
C TRP A 153 3.10 0.42 -21.62
N TYR A 154 2.70 1.58 -22.15
CA TYR A 154 2.99 2.89 -21.57
C TYR A 154 2.49 3.00 -20.12
N TYR A 155 1.28 2.54 -19.83
CA TYR A 155 0.76 2.58 -18.47
C TYR A 155 1.43 1.52 -17.56
N SER A 156 1.56 0.29 -18.04
CA SER A 156 2.04 -0.85 -17.24
C SER A 156 3.54 -0.80 -16.94
N PHE A 157 4.36 -0.31 -17.87
CA PHE A 157 5.82 -0.35 -17.77
C PHE A 157 6.47 1.00 -17.59
N LEU A 158 5.76 2.11 -17.84
CA LEU A 158 6.29 3.45 -17.60
C LEU A 158 5.53 4.17 -16.49
N VAL A 159 4.24 4.49 -16.67
CA VAL A 159 3.48 5.31 -15.71
C VAL A 159 3.41 4.66 -14.33
N VAL A 160 2.98 3.39 -14.24
CA VAL A 160 2.84 2.70 -12.96
C VAL A 160 4.19 2.53 -12.25
N PRO A 161 5.26 2.04 -12.91
CA PRO A 161 6.58 1.94 -12.29
C PRO A 161 7.15 3.29 -11.87
N LEU A 162 6.96 4.36 -12.64
CA LEU A 162 7.41 5.72 -12.27
C LEU A 162 6.72 6.20 -10.98
N VAL A 163 5.41 5.99 -10.86
CA VAL A 163 4.68 6.32 -9.63
C VAL A 163 5.23 5.51 -8.45
N GLN A 164 5.36 4.19 -8.62
CA GLN A 164 5.86 3.29 -7.57
C GLN A 164 7.32 3.57 -7.17
N ALA A 165 8.15 4.06 -8.10
CA ALA A 165 9.55 4.35 -7.85
C ALA A 165 9.72 5.64 -7.04
N ASN A 166 8.92 6.67 -7.31
CA ASN A 166 9.14 8.02 -6.76
C ASN A 166 8.21 8.39 -5.61
N PHE A 167 7.00 7.82 -5.58
CA PHE A 167 5.97 8.16 -4.62
C PHE A 167 5.60 6.97 -3.74
N TYR A 168 5.36 7.25 -2.46
CA TYR A 168 4.61 6.38 -1.57
C TYR A 168 3.12 6.69 -1.74
N VAL A 169 2.36 5.67 -2.13
CA VAL A 169 0.93 5.79 -2.46
C VAL A 169 0.11 5.16 -1.33
N THR A 170 -0.72 5.94 -0.66
CA THR A 170 -1.52 5.46 0.48
C THR A 170 -2.87 6.16 0.58
N GLU A 171 -3.88 5.45 1.09
CA GLU A 171 -5.10 6.08 1.59
C GLU A 171 -4.83 6.85 2.89
N SER A 172 -5.65 7.85 3.23
CA SER A 172 -5.67 8.44 4.57
C SER A 172 -6.74 7.76 5.44
N ALA A 173 -6.63 7.89 6.75
CA ALA A 173 -7.57 7.24 7.67
C ALA A 173 -9.00 7.81 7.56
N GLN A 174 -9.15 9.07 7.17
CA GLN A 174 -10.43 9.76 7.05
C GLN A 174 -10.88 9.93 5.59
N GLY A 175 -9.92 10.01 4.65
CA GLY A 175 -10.15 10.13 3.22
C GLY A 175 -10.59 8.81 2.61
N LYS A 176 -11.72 8.27 3.08
CA LYS A 176 -12.45 7.08 2.57
C LYS A 176 -11.56 6.11 1.77
N GLN A 177 -11.66 6.17 0.45
CA GLN A 177 -10.86 5.40 -0.50
C GLN A 177 -9.99 6.30 -1.38
N ASP A 178 -9.86 7.59 -1.03
CA ASP A 178 -9.07 8.54 -1.79
C ASP A 178 -7.57 8.27 -1.56
N ILE A 179 -6.81 8.42 -2.65
CA ILE A 179 -5.39 8.12 -2.70
C ILE A 179 -4.57 9.39 -2.57
N TYR A 180 -3.56 9.33 -1.69
CA TYR A 180 -2.59 10.38 -1.43
C TYR A 180 -1.19 9.93 -1.89
N TYR A 181 -0.39 10.89 -2.32
CA TYR A 181 0.94 10.67 -2.91
C TYR A 181 1.99 11.45 -2.12
N TYR A 182 2.91 10.73 -1.49
CA TYR A 182 4.04 11.33 -0.77
C TYR A 182 5.33 11.05 -1.52
N LYS A 183 6.25 12.01 -1.59
CA LYS A 183 7.61 11.70 -2.08
C LYS A 183 8.24 10.67 -1.13
N LYS A 184 8.95 9.67 -1.66
CA LYS A 184 9.56 8.64 -0.81
C LYS A 184 10.48 9.17 0.31
N PRO A 185 11.37 10.14 0.07
CA PRO A 185 12.22 10.67 1.15
C PRO A 185 11.42 11.33 2.28
N VAL A 186 10.33 12.02 1.92
CA VAL A 186 9.43 12.65 2.88
C VAL A 186 8.72 11.59 3.73
N TRP A 187 8.18 10.56 3.07
CA TRP A 187 7.52 9.46 3.76
C TRP A 187 8.48 8.65 4.65
N GLU A 188 9.73 8.49 4.22
CA GLU A 188 10.77 7.84 5.02
C GLU A 188 11.13 8.64 6.27
N LYS A 189 11.30 9.97 6.15
CA LYS A 189 11.53 10.86 7.31
C LYS A 189 10.40 10.75 8.32
N LEU A 190 9.15 10.81 7.84
CA LEU A 190 7.96 10.64 8.67
C LEU A 190 7.93 9.27 9.35
N THR A 191 8.21 8.20 8.61
CA THR A 191 8.27 6.84 9.15
C THR A 191 9.33 6.70 10.26
N LYS A 192 10.52 7.25 10.04
CA LYS A 192 11.62 7.22 11.03
C LYS A 192 11.24 7.99 12.31
N SER A 193 10.68 9.19 12.17
CA SER A 193 10.20 9.98 13.31
C SER A 193 9.12 9.24 14.10
N THR A 194 8.13 8.67 13.42
CA THR A 194 7.09 7.87 14.10
C THR A 194 7.68 6.66 14.82
N ILE A 195 8.63 5.95 14.22
CA ILE A 195 9.29 4.79 14.87
C ILE A 195 10.08 5.23 16.12
N ALA A 196 10.72 6.39 16.10
CA ALA A 196 11.41 6.94 17.28
C ALA A 196 10.42 7.20 18.43
N CYS A 197 9.35 7.97 18.18
CA CYS A 197 8.34 8.25 19.22
C CYS A 197 7.69 6.98 19.80
N LEU A 198 7.57 5.92 18.99
CA LEU A 198 7.04 4.64 19.45
C LEU A 198 8.00 3.92 20.38
N LYS A 199 9.31 4.03 20.15
CA LYS A 199 10.34 3.47 21.03
C LYS A 199 10.36 4.18 22.38
N ASP A 200 10.11 5.48 22.38
CA ASP A 200 10.13 6.28 23.61
C ASP A 200 8.87 6.09 24.45
N SER A 201 7.76 5.67 23.84
CA SER A 201 6.48 5.44 24.52
C SER A 201 6.29 4.00 24.98
N ASN A 202 5.85 3.12 24.07
CA ASN A 202 5.27 1.82 24.44
C ASN A 202 5.94 0.61 23.77
N TYR A 203 6.91 0.83 22.89
CA TYR A 203 7.58 -0.23 22.15
C TYR A 203 9.05 -0.29 22.52
N ARG A 204 9.62 -1.48 22.55
CA ARG A 204 11.06 -1.68 22.73
C ARG A 204 11.63 -2.45 21.58
N HIS A 205 12.90 -2.19 21.26
CA HIS A 205 13.63 -3.04 20.34
C HIS A 205 13.75 -4.45 20.93
N LEU A 206 13.66 -5.45 20.07
CA LEU A 206 13.75 -6.86 20.44
C LEU A 206 14.97 -7.44 19.75
N ASP A 207 15.86 -8.06 20.51
CA ASP A 207 17.04 -8.74 19.98
C ASP A 207 16.66 -10.09 19.36
N ASP A 208 17.60 -10.67 18.60
CA ASP A 208 17.35 -11.93 17.89
C ASP A 208 17.12 -13.10 18.86
N VAL A 209 17.79 -13.11 20.02
CA VAL A 209 17.67 -14.17 21.03
C VAL A 209 16.27 -14.16 21.66
N ALA A 210 15.82 -13.03 22.21
CA ALA A 210 14.49 -12.92 22.79
C ALA A 210 13.39 -13.07 21.73
N LEU A 211 13.62 -12.63 20.49
CA LEU A 211 12.72 -12.89 19.37
C LEU A 211 12.53 -14.40 19.15
N HIS A 212 13.63 -15.16 19.07
CA HIS A 212 13.55 -16.60 18.92
C HIS A 212 12.84 -17.28 20.09
N ASP A 213 13.10 -16.85 21.33
CA ASP A 213 12.46 -17.42 22.51
C ASP A 213 10.96 -17.15 22.57
N ILE A 214 10.53 -15.92 22.26
CA ILE A 214 9.11 -15.57 22.20
C ILE A 214 8.40 -16.38 21.11
N VAL A 215 9.00 -16.45 19.92
CA VAL A 215 8.35 -17.09 18.77
C VAL A 215 8.32 -18.62 18.92
N LYS A 216 9.31 -19.24 19.56
CA LYS A 216 9.28 -20.68 19.89
C LYS A 216 8.12 -21.06 20.82
N ARG A 217 7.70 -20.16 21.70
CA ARG A 217 6.65 -20.40 22.71
C ARG A 217 5.23 -20.24 22.17
N ARG A 218 5.04 -19.84 20.91
CA ARG A 218 3.71 -19.55 20.35
C ARG A 218 3.54 -20.14 18.94
N PRO A 219 2.31 -20.45 18.52
CA PRO A 219 2.04 -21.09 17.23
C PRO A 219 2.10 -20.13 16.02
N PHE A 220 2.28 -18.82 16.22
CA PHE A 220 2.37 -17.81 15.16
C PHE A 220 3.61 -16.93 15.27
N GLY A 221 4.06 -16.37 14.16
CA GLY A 221 5.26 -15.54 14.13
C GLY A 221 4.95 -14.07 14.45
N PHE A 222 5.37 -13.15 13.61
CA PHE A 222 5.14 -11.71 13.79
C PHE A 222 4.34 -11.12 12.62
N SER A 223 3.75 -9.96 12.84
CA SER A 223 2.98 -9.23 11.83
C SER A 223 3.78 -8.05 11.28
N LYS A 224 3.64 -7.79 9.98
CA LYS A 224 4.25 -6.61 9.35
C LYS A 224 3.40 -5.39 9.63
N LEU A 225 4.06 -4.29 9.98
CA LEU A 225 3.41 -3.02 10.22
C LEU A 225 3.27 -2.20 8.93
N ARG A 226 2.13 -1.56 8.75
CA ARG A 226 1.88 -0.52 7.75
C ARG A 226 1.53 0.79 8.46
N LEU A 227 2.10 1.88 7.97
CA LEU A 227 1.80 3.24 8.43
C LEU A 227 0.80 3.90 7.48
N GLN A 228 -0.15 4.65 8.03
CA GLN A 228 -1.21 5.35 7.30
C GLN A 228 -1.36 6.78 7.85
N PRO A 229 -1.44 7.82 7.02
CA PRO A 229 -1.59 9.19 7.51
C PRO A 229 -2.96 9.46 8.16
N LYS A 230 -2.96 10.30 9.19
CA LYS A 230 -4.11 10.89 9.92
C LYS A 230 -3.90 12.41 10.02
N GLU A 231 -4.94 13.17 10.34
CA GLU A 231 -4.85 14.64 10.50
C GLU A 231 -3.71 15.08 11.44
N ASN A 232 -3.57 14.40 12.59
CA ASN A 232 -2.60 14.75 13.63
C ASN A 232 -1.55 13.64 13.84
N GLY A 233 -1.12 12.96 12.78
CA GLY A 233 -0.02 11.98 12.85
C GLY A 233 -0.26 10.73 12.03
N VAL A 234 0.17 9.57 12.53
CA VAL A 234 0.23 8.33 11.75
C VAL A 234 -0.47 7.19 12.48
N ARG A 235 -1.36 6.49 11.77
CA ARG A 235 -1.97 5.25 12.22
C ARG A 235 -1.10 4.06 11.84
N MET A 236 -0.85 3.23 12.84
CA MET A 236 -0.25 1.91 12.69
C MET A 236 -1.31 0.85 12.40
N VAL A 237 -1.07 0.00 11.40
CA VAL A 237 -1.92 -1.13 11.05
C VAL A 237 -1.07 -2.38 10.89
N ALA A 238 -1.31 -3.40 11.70
CA ALA A 238 -0.61 -4.68 11.59
C ALA A 238 -1.32 -5.60 10.57
N ASN A 239 -0.55 -6.18 9.65
CA ASN A 239 -1.06 -7.20 8.73
C ASN A 239 -1.04 -8.58 9.42
N LEU A 240 -2.20 -9.00 9.92
CA LEU A 240 -2.40 -10.27 10.62
C LEU A 240 -2.65 -11.46 9.68
N LYS A 241 -2.93 -11.22 8.39
CA LYS A 241 -3.15 -12.26 7.37
C LYS A 241 -1.85 -12.79 6.77
N GLY A 242 -0.75 -12.04 6.90
CA GLY A 242 0.55 -12.43 6.35
C GLY A 242 1.22 -13.52 7.19
N SER A 243 1.59 -14.63 6.57
CA SER A 243 2.54 -15.57 7.17
C SER A 243 3.92 -14.91 7.33
N SER A 244 4.62 -15.21 8.42
CA SER A 244 5.97 -14.70 8.67
C SER A 244 7.03 -15.79 8.48
N ARG A 245 8.25 -15.36 8.19
CA ARG A 245 9.40 -16.23 7.97
C ARG A 245 10.55 -15.72 8.80
N LEU A 246 11.15 -16.59 9.60
CA LEU A 246 12.39 -16.29 10.33
C LEU A 246 13.54 -17.10 9.75
N PRO A 247 14.73 -16.51 9.58
CA PRO A 247 15.95 -17.28 9.34
C PRO A 247 16.18 -18.21 10.54
N LEU A 248 16.50 -19.48 10.28
CA LEU A 248 17.03 -20.36 11.32
C LEU A 248 18.49 -19.99 11.54
N VAL A 249 18.84 -19.58 12.76
CA VAL A 249 20.24 -19.51 13.20
C VAL A 249 20.57 -20.90 13.74
N GLU A 250 21.28 -21.71 12.94
CA GLU A 250 21.92 -22.92 13.45
C GLU A 250 23.22 -22.49 14.14
N SER A 251 23.24 -22.58 15.47
CA SER A 251 24.47 -22.43 16.24
C SER A 251 25.45 -23.52 15.81
N THR A 252 26.45 -23.17 15.01
CA THR A 252 27.54 -24.08 14.65
C THR A 252 28.49 -24.20 15.84
N ALA A 253 28.09 -24.96 16.85
CA ALA A 253 29.01 -25.50 17.85
C ALA A 253 29.71 -26.72 17.21
N GLY A 254 30.79 -26.45 16.47
CA GLY A 254 31.59 -27.48 15.82
C GLY A 254 32.84 -26.85 15.23
N ALA A 255 33.90 -26.79 16.03
CA ALA A 255 35.21 -26.28 15.62
C ALA A 255 35.71 -26.99 14.35
N PRO A 256 36.29 -26.28 13.37
CA PRO A 256 36.94 -26.94 12.26
C PRO A 256 38.29 -27.50 12.75
N TYR A 257 38.34 -28.82 12.86
CA TYR A 257 39.55 -29.59 13.10
C TYR A 257 40.53 -29.35 11.94
N CYS A 258 41.63 -28.63 12.18
CA CYS A 258 42.72 -28.48 11.22
C CYS A 258 43.52 -29.78 11.18
N LYS A 259 43.45 -30.54 10.08
CA LYS A 259 44.51 -31.50 9.74
C LYS A 259 45.49 -30.80 8.81
N SER A 260 46.69 -30.52 9.33
CA SER A 260 47.88 -30.39 8.51
C SER A 260 48.25 -31.78 8.00
N GLU A 261 48.55 -31.91 6.70
CA GLU A 261 49.82 -32.48 6.23
C GLU A 261 49.89 -32.61 4.69
N ARG A 262 50.99 -32.04 4.19
CA ARG A 262 51.88 -32.47 3.10
C ARG A 262 51.46 -32.30 1.63
N GLN A 263 52.47 -31.76 0.93
CA GLN A 263 52.57 -31.42 -0.48
C GLN A 263 52.47 -32.68 -1.34
N GLU A 264 51.82 -32.57 -2.51
CA GLU A 264 52.47 -32.77 -3.81
C GLU A 264 51.53 -32.44 -4.99
N ASN A 265 52.13 -31.73 -5.96
CA ASN A 265 51.92 -31.78 -7.41
C ASN A 265 50.55 -31.41 -8.04
N HIS A 266 50.50 -30.14 -8.45
CA HIS A 266 49.98 -29.62 -9.72
C HIS A 266 49.06 -30.52 -10.56
N GLN A 267 47.75 -30.30 -10.44
CA GLN A 267 46.84 -30.17 -11.57
C GLN A 267 45.58 -29.41 -11.11
N LYS A 268 45.10 -28.50 -11.95
CA LYS A 268 44.02 -27.54 -11.68
C LYS A 268 42.77 -28.22 -11.13
N ILE A 269 42.58 -28.16 -9.81
CA ILE A 269 41.30 -28.47 -9.17
C ILE A 269 40.40 -27.24 -9.30
N GLN A 270 39.31 -27.45 -10.02
CA GLN A 270 38.12 -26.62 -10.08
C GLN A 270 37.80 -26.01 -8.69
N PHE A 271 37.71 -24.68 -8.60
CA PHE A 271 37.18 -24.01 -7.41
C PHE A 271 35.66 -24.29 -7.30
N ASN A 272 35.29 -25.51 -6.91
CA ASN A 272 33.97 -25.84 -6.43
C ASN A 272 33.92 -25.57 -4.92
N ARG A 273 33.65 -24.32 -4.53
CA ARG A 273 33.08 -24.03 -3.20
C ARG A 273 32.55 -22.61 -3.09
N CYS A 274 31.27 -22.45 -3.38
CA CYS A 274 30.39 -21.77 -2.44
C CYS A 274 29.26 -22.76 -2.18
N GLN A 275 29.43 -23.59 -1.13
CA GLN A 275 28.30 -24.28 -0.54
C GLN A 275 27.32 -23.20 -0.09
N SER A 276 26.28 -23.00 -0.89
CA SER A 276 25.11 -22.21 -0.53
C SER A 276 24.58 -22.79 0.77
N ILE A 277 24.92 -22.15 1.89
CA ILE A 277 24.27 -22.38 3.18
C ILE A 277 22.79 -22.13 2.91
N VAL A 278 22.03 -23.21 2.73
CA VAL A 278 20.58 -23.16 2.63
C VAL A 278 20.11 -22.71 4.00
N LYS A 279 19.99 -21.39 4.19
CA LYS A 279 19.37 -20.81 5.38
C LYS A 279 17.94 -21.34 5.44
N LYS A 280 17.73 -22.46 6.13
CA LYS A 280 16.42 -23.05 6.37
C LYS A 280 15.58 -21.97 7.04
N LYS A 281 14.42 -21.63 6.47
CA LYS A 281 13.54 -20.59 7.01
C LYS A 281 12.38 -21.26 7.71
N ILE A 282 12.20 -20.99 8.99
CA ILE A 282 10.99 -21.42 9.70
C ILE A 282 9.84 -20.54 9.22
N ARG A 283 8.77 -21.18 8.76
CA ARG A 283 7.54 -20.51 8.36
C ARG A 283 6.52 -20.61 9.47
N TYR A 284 5.96 -19.47 9.85
CA TYR A 284 4.88 -19.40 10.81
C TYR A 284 3.56 -19.13 10.10
N GLN A 285 2.49 -19.73 10.60
CA GLN A 285 1.14 -19.42 10.16
C GLN A 285 0.79 -17.96 10.47
N SER A 286 -0.21 -17.42 9.78
CA SER A 286 -0.69 -16.08 10.07
C SER A 286 -1.43 -16.07 11.40
N VAL A 287 -1.46 -14.91 12.08
CA VAL A 287 -2.20 -14.76 13.34
C VAL A 287 -3.67 -15.10 13.14
N ASN A 288 -4.24 -14.70 12.00
CA ASN A 288 -5.62 -14.99 11.65
C ASN A 288 -5.89 -16.48 11.42
N ASP A 289 -4.90 -17.26 10.98
CA ASP A 289 -5.06 -18.71 10.82
C ASP A 289 -5.13 -19.39 12.19
N VAL A 290 -4.24 -19.02 13.12
CA VAL A 290 -4.25 -19.56 14.48
C VAL A 290 -5.52 -19.17 15.24
N LEU A 291 -5.97 -17.92 15.10
CA LEU A 291 -7.16 -17.43 15.81
C LEU A 291 -8.48 -17.83 15.14
N ARG A 292 -8.45 -18.62 14.07
CA ARG A 292 -9.64 -18.97 13.28
C ARG A 292 -10.67 -19.75 14.09
N ASP A 293 -10.24 -20.70 14.91
CA ASP A 293 -11.15 -21.54 15.69
C ASP A 293 -11.81 -20.72 16.79
N ALA A 294 -11.02 -19.92 17.52
CA ALA A 294 -11.54 -18.99 18.52
C ALA A 294 -12.55 -18.00 17.90
N HIS A 295 -12.22 -17.43 16.74
CA HIS A 295 -13.15 -16.55 16.01
C HIS A 295 -14.43 -17.28 15.60
N THR A 296 -14.34 -18.53 15.15
CA THR A 296 -15.50 -19.35 14.77
C THR A 296 -16.38 -19.67 15.97
N ILE A 297 -15.79 -20.03 17.12
CA ILE A 297 -16.52 -20.27 18.37
C ILE A 297 -17.24 -19.00 18.80
N LEU A 298 -16.56 -17.84 18.80
CA LEU A 298 -17.17 -16.56 19.16
C LEU A 298 -18.33 -16.20 18.21
N LYS A 299 -18.19 -16.46 16.90
CA LYS A 299 -19.27 -16.29 15.93
C LYS A 299 -20.45 -17.25 16.19
N GLY A 300 -20.15 -18.48 16.60
CA GLY A 300 -21.17 -19.46 17.02
C GLY A 300 -21.94 -19.00 18.24
N ILE A 301 -21.25 -18.49 19.27
CA ILE A 301 -21.87 -17.91 20.47
C ILE A 301 -22.70 -16.68 20.08
N GLN A 302 -22.17 -15.81 19.22
CA GLN A 302 -22.89 -14.63 18.72
C GLN A 302 -24.23 -15.01 18.06
N PHE A 303 -24.25 -16.09 17.28
CA PHE A 303 -25.47 -16.52 16.57
C PHE A 303 -26.44 -17.29 17.46
N LYS A 304 -25.95 -18.19 18.33
CA LYS A 304 -26.80 -19.08 19.13
C LYS A 304 -27.21 -18.47 20.47
N GLU A 305 -26.29 -17.79 21.15
CA GLU A 305 -26.44 -17.31 22.52
C GLU A 305 -25.91 -15.88 22.67
N PRO A 306 -26.46 -14.89 21.93
CA PRO A 306 -25.94 -13.51 21.94
C PRO A 306 -25.94 -12.88 23.35
N LYS A 307 -26.87 -13.31 24.22
CA LYS A 307 -26.97 -12.84 25.61
C LYS A 307 -25.69 -13.08 26.43
N ARG A 308 -24.90 -14.11 26.09
CA ARG A 308 -23.62 -14.40 26.79
C ARG A 308 -22.52 -13.41 26.45
N LEU A 309 -22.65 -12.67 25.36
CA LEU A 309 -21.73 -11.61 24.97
C LEU A 309 -22.12 -10.25 25.59
N GLY A 310 -23.10 -10.24 26.50
CA GLY A 310 -23.53 -9.07 27.25
C GLY A 310 -24.08 -7.97 26.34
N SER A 311 -23.61 -6.74 26.57
CA SER A 311 -24.00 -5.53 25.82
C SER A 311 -23.20 -5.35 24.52
N SER A 312 -22.55 -6.39 24.02
CA SER A 312 -21.78 -6.31 22.78
C SER A 312 -22.67 -5.95 21.58
N VAL A 313 -22.19 -5.04 20.75
CA VAL A 313 -22.84 -4.59 19.52
C VAL A 313 -22.01 -5.11 18.35
N PHE A 314 -22.65 -5.82 17.41
CA PHE A 314 -21.94 -6.41 16.28
C PHE A 314 -22.37 -5.86 14.92
N ASP A 315 -23.51 -5.20 14.83
CA ASP A 315 -23.93 -4.42 13.67
C ASP A 315 -24.61 -3.10 14.07
N TYR A 316 -24.88 -2.24 13.09
CA TYR A 316 -25.52 -0.95 13.33
C TYR A 316 -26.94 -1.09 13.90
N ASN A 317 -27.65 -2.16 13.55
CA ASN A 317 -29.01 -2.43 14.03
C ASN A 317 -29.00 -2.94 15.48
N ASP A 318 -27.96 -3.65 15.91
CA ASP A 318 -27.76 -4.15 17.27
C ASP A 318 -27.67 -3.01 18.28
N VAL A 319 -27.06 -1.87 17.89
CA VAL A 319 -27.05 -0.66 18.73
C VAL A 319 -28.48 -0.26 19.08
N TYR A 320 -29.35 -0.12 18.07
CA TYR A 320 -30.73 0.29 18.28
C TYR A 320 -31.52 -0.76 19.05
N LYS A 321 -31.35 -2.05 18.72
CA LYS A 321 -32.03 -3.16 19.40
C LYS A 321 -31.67 -3.25 20.87
N ASN A 322 -30.43 -2.95 21.25
CA ASN A 322 -29.98 -3.03 22.64
C ASN A 322 -30.26 -1.73 23.41
N LEU A 323 -30.10 -0.56 22.77
CA LEU A 323 -30.21 0.75 23.41
C LEU A 323 -31.66 1.21 23.57
N CYS A 324 -32.53 1.00 22.58
CA CYS A 324 -33.91 1.49 22.63
C CYS A 324 -34.70 0.88 23.81
N PRO A 325 -34.68 -0.45 24.07
CA PRO A 325 -35.36 -1.02 25.22
C PRO A 325 -34.78 -0.53 26.56
N PHE A 326 -33.46 -0.33 26.63
CA PHE A 326 -32.80 0.22 27.81
C PHE A 326 -33.29 1.65 28.11
N LEU A 327 -33.31 2.53 27.11
CA LEU A 327 -33.79 3.91 27.25
C LEU A 327 -35.28 3.97 27.61
N VAL A 328 -36.11 3.09 27.03
CA VAL A 328 -37.54 3.00 27.37
C VAL A 328 -37.72 2.55 28.82
N ASN A 329 -36.96 1.56 29.29
CA ASN A 329 -37.01 1.09 30.67
C ASN A 329 -36.51 2.15 31.65
N GLN A 330 -35.48 2.92 31.30
CA GLN A 330 -35.00 4.03 32.12
C GLN A 330 -36.05 5.14 32.23
N LYS A 331 -36.73 5.48 31.13
CA LYS A 331 -37.83 6.45 31.14
C LYS A 331 -39.04 5.98 31.97
N LYS A 332 -39.37 4.69 31.92
CA LYS A 332 -40.42 4.07 32.75
C LYS A 332 -40.04 3.96 34.23
N GLY A 333 -38.75 3.84 34.55
CA GLY A 333 -38.25 3.89 35.93
C GLY A 333 -38.18 5.30 36.52
N LEU A 334 -38.22 6.34 35.68
CA LEU A 334 -38.22 7.75 36.08
C LEU A 334 -39.62 8.36 36.25
N THR A 335 -40.69 7.65 35.86
CA THR A 335 -42.06 8.04 36.23
C THR A 335 -42.25 7.81 37.74
N PRO A 336 -42.46 8.87 38.55
CA PRO A 336 -42.78 8.67 39.95
C PRO A 336 -44.09 7.89 40.03
N MET A 337 -44.13 6.86 40.87
CA MET A 337 -45.39 6.27 41.31
C MET A 337 -46.21 7.38 41.98
N THR A 338 -47.11 8.04 41.25
CA THR A 338 -48.21 8.76 41.85
C THR A 338 -48.97 7.75 42.70
N SER A 339 -48.86 7.93 44.00
CA SER A 339 -49.50 7.19 45.07
C SER A 339 -51.00 7.02 44.81
N CYS A 340 -51.41 5.77 44.54
CA CYS A 340 -52.64 5.18 45.07
C CYS A 340 -52.48 5.17 46.61
N LEU A 341 -53.35 5.71 47.48
CA LEU A 341 -54.80 5.56 47.72
C LEU A 341 -55.16 6.53 48.89
N PRO A 342 -56.42 6.71 49.32
CA PRO A 342 -57.65 5.96 48.99
C PRO A 342 -58.65 6.70 48.11
#